data_AF-A0A5M9JYZ6-F1
#
_entry.id   AF-A0A5M9JYZ6-F1
#
_cell.length_a   1.000
_cell.length_b   1.000
_cell.length_c   1.000
_cell.angle_alpha   90.00
_cell.angle_beta   90.00
_cell.angle_gamma   90.00
#
_symmetry.space_group_name_H-M   'P 1'
#
loop_
_entity.id
_entity.type
_entity.pdbx_description
1 polymer ?
#
loop_
_entity_poly.entity_id
_entity_poly.type
_entity_poly.pdbx_seq_one_letter_code
_entity_poly.pdbx_strand_id
1 'polypeptide(L)'
;MTDSGMDALTPKLEEVLGRMQKKGPSKKQEQKDAKENMINFKSRVLDLLDIYAKKQASNPLAAEILLPLLRLIRTTKAKHLSDKAFSIVQSFAKSRSKASSSDGEVEVNIKAHIALIKAIHEEVLKDQSKVFAKAASTASLSLASGIYRADKSQFEKIGKVYLHTMTKCDAEGVKIQASFVSDWVNWWQSHIAQAGAGGAGKE
;
A
#
# COMPACT_ATOMS: atom_id res chain seq x y z
N MET A 1 44.84 -26.57 -46.73
CA MET A 1 43.58 -26.97 -46.09
C MET A 1 42.71 -27.56 -47.18
N THR A 2 42.46 -28.87 -47.14
CA THR A 2 41.63 -29.57 -48.12
C THR A 2 40.16 -29.47 -47.73
N ASP A 3 39.30 -29.16 -48.69
CA ASP A 3 37.84 -29.01 -48.55
C ASP A 3 37.18 -30.21 -47.84
N SER A 4 37.73 -31.42 -48.08
CA SER A 4 37.31 -32.67 -47.44
C SER A 4 37.52 -32.72 -45.91
N GLY A 5 38.40 -31.88 -45.36
CA GLY A 5 38.57 -31.72 -43.91
C GLY A 5 37.49 -30.85 -43.25
N MET A 6 36.80 -29.99 -44.02
CA MET A 6 35.67 -29.21 -43.54
C MET A 6 34.41 -30.08 -43.37
N ASP A 7 34.14 -30.97 -44.32
CA ASP A 7 32.98 -31.89 -44.27
C ASP A 7 33.03 -32.87 -43.10
N ALA A 8 34.23 -33.28 -42.69
CA ALA A 8 34.42 -34.18 -41.54
C ALA A 8 34.12 -33.52 -40.18
N LEU A 9 34.11 -32.19 -40.11
CA LEU A 9 33.81 -31.42 -38.89
C LEU A 9 32.32 -31.10 -38.74
N THR A 10 31.58 -31.07 -39.85
CA THR A 10 30.14 -30.81 -39.92
C THR A 10 29.30 -31.68 -38.95
N PRO A 11 29.44 -33.01 -38.89
CA PRO A 11 28.63 -33.82 -37.98
C PRO A 11 28.91 -33.54 -36.50
N LYS A 12 30.16 -33.20 -36.13
CA LYS A 12 30.49 -32.81 -34.75
C LYS A 12 29.94 -31.43 -34.40
N LEU A 13 29.94 -30.51 -35.36
CA LEU A 13 29.33 -29.18 -35.20
C LEU A 13 27.82 -29.30 -35.04
N GLU A 14 27.14 -30.10 -35.86
CA GLU A 14 25.71 -30.39 -35.74
C GLU A 14 25.36 -31.04 -34.40
N GLU A 15 26.18 -31.96 -33.91
CA GLU A 15 25.97 -32.59 -32.60
C GLU A 15 26.10 -31.59 -31.45
N VAL A 16 27.12 -30.73 -31.47
CA VAL A 16 27.33 -29.71 -30.43
C VAL A 16 26.25 -28.64 -30.50
N LEU A 17 25.90 -28.15 -31.70
CA LEU A 17 24.84 -27.16 -31.91
C LEU A 17 23.47 -27.74 -31.57
N GLY A 18 23.20 -29.00 -31.91
CA GLY A 18 21.97 -29.71 -31.53
C GLY A 18 21.84 -29.92 -30.02
N ARG A 19 22.95 -30.20 -29.31
CA ARG A 19 22.98 -30.25 -27.84
C ARG A 19 22.77 -28.87 -27.21
N MET A 20 23.23 -27.79 -27.84
CA MET A 20 23.01 -26.42 -27.39
C MET A 20 21.56 -25.95 -27.65
N GLN A 21 20.97 -26.29 -28.79
CA GLN A 21 19.57 -26.00 -29.11
C GLN A 21 18.59 -26.76 -28.19
N LYS A 22 18.90 -28.01 -27.83
CA LYS A 22 18.14 -28.78 -26.84
C LYS A 22 18.30 -28.26 -25.40
N LYS A 23 19.26 -27.36 -25.15
CA LYS A 23 19.52 -26.69 -23.86
C LYS A 23 18.91 -25.28 -23.77
N GLY A 24 18.06 -24.87 -24.71
CA GLY A 24 17.25 -23.66 -24.55
C GLY A 24 16.47 -23.68 -23.21
N PRO A 25 16.16 -22.51 -22.61
CA PRO A 25 15.44 -22.47 -21.36
C PRO A 25 14.14 -23.26 -21.53
N SER A 26 13.91 -24.24 -20.65
CA SER A 26 12.66 -25.01 -20.72
C SER A 26 11.47 -24.03 -20.63
N LYS A 27 10.33 -24.38 -21.22
CA LYS A 27 9.07 -23.60 -21.08
C LYS A 27 8.76 -23.27 -19.60
N LYS A 28 9.18 -24.13 -18.66
CA LYS A 28 9.05 -23.91 -17.21
C LYS A 28 9.99 -22.80 -16.70
N GLN A 29 11.22 -22.74 -17.21
CA GLN A 29 12.20 -21.71 -16.90
C GLN A 29 11.77 -20.35 -17.47
N GLU A 30 11.35 -20.30 -18.74
CA GLU A 30 10.85 -19.06 -19.35
C GLU A 30 9.65 -18.48 -18.59
N GLN A 31 8.70 -19.33 -18.17
CA GLN A 31 7.57 -18.89 -17.34
C GLN A 31 7.99 -18.36 -15.98
N LYS A 32 9.04 -18.92 -15.38
CA LYS A 32 9.58 -18.42 -14.11
C LYS A 32 10.22 -17.05 -14.31
N ASP A 33 11.07 -16.92 -15.32
CA ASP A 33 11.78 -15.67 -15.63
C ASP A 33 10.81 -14.55 -16.00
N ALA A 34 9.75 -14.86 -16.77
CA ALA A 34 8.70 -13.90 -17.08
C ALA A 34 7.94 -13.42 -15.81
N LYS A 35 7.65 -14.33 -14.87
CA LYS A 35 7.03 -13.97 -13.59
C LYS A 35 7.96 -13.09 -12.74
N GLU A 36 9.24 -13.41 -12.70
CA GLU A 36 10.25 -12.65 -11.98
C GLU A 36 10.42 -11.24 -12.55
N ASN A 37 10.49 -11.12 -13.89
CA ASN A 37 10.53 -9.84 -14.58
C ASN A 37 9.29 -8.97 -14.25
N MET A 38 8.10 -9.56 -14.23
CA MET A 38 6.87 -8.86 -13.86
C MET A 38 6.89 -8.38 -12.40
N ILE A 39 7.41 -9.20 -11.49
CA ILE A 39 7.57 -8.84 -10.08
C ILE A 39 8.56 -7.69 -9.92
N ASN A 40 9.70 -7.74 -10.62
CA ASN A 40 10.71 -6.68 -10.61
C ASN A 40 10.16 -5.36 -11.15
N PHE A 41 9.40 -5.42 -12.25
CA PHE A 41 8.70 -4.25 -12.79
C PHE A 41 7.75 -3.63 -11.75
N LYS A 42 6.90 -4.44 -11.10
CA LYS A 42 6.00 -3.98 -10.02
C LYS A 42 6.80 -3.34 -8.87
N SER A 43 7.92 -3.95 -8.47
CA SER A 43 8.80 -3.39 -7.45
C SER A 43 9.34 -2.02 -7.85
N ARG A 44 9.68 -1.83 -9.13
CA ARG A 44 10.17 -0.54 -9.64
C ARG A 44 9.07 0.53 -9.68
N VAL A 45 7.85 0.17 -10.03
CA VAL A 45 6.69 1.06 -9.92
C VAL A 45 6.48 1.50 -8.47
N LEU A 46 6.63 0.57 -7.51
CA LEU A 46 6.54 0.91 -6.09
C LEU A 46 7.65 1.88 -5.64
N ASP A 47 8.87 1.82 -6.21
CA ASP A 47 9.90 2.83 -5.91
C ASP A 47 9.45 4.24 -6.32
N LEU A 48 8.84 4.37 -7.50
CA LEU A 48 8.32 5.66 -7.98
C LEU A 48 7.19 6.17 -7.09
N LEU A 49 6.29 5.26 -6.66
CA LEU A 49 5.21 5.59 -5.74
C LEU A 49 5.73 5.98 -4.35
N ASP A 50 6.83 5.40 -3.88
CA ASP A 50 7.45 5.80 -2.60
C ASP A 50 7.98 7.24 -2.66
N ILE A 51 8.66 7.59 -3.76
CA ILE A 51 9.14 8.96 -3.99
C ILE A 51 7.95 9.92 -4.04
N TYR A 52 6.91 9.57 -4.80
CA TYR A 52 5.69 10.36 -4.91
C TYR A 52 5.01 10.55 -3.55
N ALA A 53 4.82 9.48 -2.79
CA ALA A 53 4.24 9.50 -1.45
C ALA A 53 5.00 10.43 -0.48
N LYS A 54 6.33 10.46 -0.58
CA LYS A 54 7.19 11.30 0.28
C LYS A 54 7.17 12.77 -0.12
N LYS A 55 7.20 13.06 -1.42
CA LYS A 55 7.36 14.43 -1.95
C LYS A 55 6.05 15.16 -2.17
N GLN A 56 4.95 14.44 -2.39
CA GLN A 56 3.65 15.00 -2.73
C GLN A 56 2.61 14.78 -1.63
N ALA A 57 3.02 14.55 -0.38
CA ALA A 57 2.10 14.20 0.70
C ALA A 57 1.04 15.29 1.01
N SER A 58 1.36 16.56 0.72
CA SER A 58 0.44 17.71 0.82
C SER A 58 -0.54 17.80 -0.35
N ASN A 59 -0.25 17.13 -1.47
CA ASN A 59 -1.13 17.12 -2.63
C ASN A 59 -2.36 16.25 -2.31
N PRO A 60 -3.60 16.74 -2.52
CA PRO A 60 -4.82 15.96 -2.30
C PRO A 60 -4.81 14.63 -3.07
N LEU A 61 -4.32 14.64 -4.31
CA LEU A 61 -4.28 13.46 -5.18
C LEU A 61 -3.33 12.37 -4.68
N ALA A 62 -2.35 12.72 -3.86
CA ALA A 62 -1.41 11.73 -3.34
C ALA A 62 -2.08 10.70 -2.42
N ALA A 63 -3.25 11.04 -1.83
CA ALA A 63 -4.02 10.10 -1.05
C ALA A 63 -4.59 8.94 -1.89
N GLU A 64 -4.85 9.15 -3.18
CA GLU A 64 -5.50 8.16 -4.06
C GLU A 64 -4.65 6.89 -4.23
N ILE A 65 -3.33 6.97 -4.01
CA ILE A 65 -2.45 5.80 -4.09
C ILE A 65 -2.70 4.81 -2.95
N LEU A 66 -3.29 5.24 -1.84
CA LEU A 66 -3.49 4.40 -0.64
C LEU A 66 -4.36 3.17 -0.96
N LEU A 67 -5.47 3.36 -1.68
CA LEU A 67 -6.39 2.26 -1.96
C LEU A 67 -5.78 1.18 -2.89
N PRO A 68 -5.12 1.53 -4.02
CA PRO A 68 -4.35 0.57 -4.81
C PRO A 68 -3.25 -0.16 -4.02
N LEU A 69 -2.53 0.53 -3.12
CA LEU A 69 -1.49 -0.10 -2.29
C LEU A 69 -2.08 -1.10 -1.30
N LEU A 70 -3.21 -0.78 -0.65
CA LEU A 70 -3.91 -1.71 0.24
C LEU A 70 -4.42 -2.94 -0.52
N ARG A 71 -5.01 -2.74 -1.70
CA ARG A 71 -5.42 -3.85 -2.57
C ARG A 71 -4.23 -4.72 -2.97
N LEU A 72 -3.07 -4.12 -3.26
CA LEU A 72 -1.85 -4.86 -3.57
C LEU A 72 -1.39 -5.70 -2.37
N ILE A 73 -1.34 -5.14 -1.16
CA ILE A 73 -0.97 -5.86 0.08
C ILE A 73 -1.85 -7.09 0.29
N ARG A 74 -3.16 -6.96 0.09
CA ARG A 74 -4.14 -8.05 0.24
C ARG A 74 -4.01 -9.15 -0.82
N THR A 75 -3.76 -8.76 -2.07
CA THR A 75 -3.91 -9.66 -3.22
C THR A 75 -2.61 -10.26 -3.73
N THR A 76 -1.46 -9.66 -3.43
CA THR A 76 -0.18 -10.15 -3.91
C THR A 76 0.27 -11.41 -3.18
N LYS A 77 0.85 -12.35 -3.93
CA LYS A 77 1.55 -13.52 -3.36
C LYS A 77 3.04 -13.25 -3.09
N ALA A 78 3.57 -12.14 -3.62
CA ALA A 78 4.97 -11.77 -3.45
C ALA A 78 5.13 -10.92 -2.18
N LYS A 79 5.61 -11.54 -1.10
CA LYS A 79 5.75 -10.89 0.22
C LYS A 79 6.51 -9.57 0.18
N HIS A 80 7.62 -9.49 -0.54
CA HIS A 80 8.40 -8.25 -0.64
C HIS A 80 7.61 -7.09 -1.27
N LEU A 81 6.69 -7.35 -2.21
CA LEU A 81 5.83 -6.31 -2.78
C LEU A 81 4.81 -5.81 -1.75
N SER A 82 4.25 -6.72 -0.96
CA SER A 82 3.36 -6.37 0.15
C SER A 82 4.08 -5.52 1.21
N ASP A 83 5.26 -5.95 1.64
CA ASP A 83 6.05 -5.24 2.66
C ASP A 83 6.48 -3.84 2.16
N LYS A 84 6.83 -3.72 0.88
CA LYS A 84 7.16 -2.45 0.24
C LYS A 84 5.96 -1.52 0.13
N ALA A 85 4.80 -2.03 -0.32
CA ALA A 85 3.56 -1.26 -0.35
C ALA A 85 3.16 -0.76 1.04
N PHE A 86 3.30 -1.59 2.07
CA PHE A 86 3.09 -1.17 3.46
C PHE A 86 4.03 -0.05 3.87
N SER A 87 5.33 -0.16 3.53
CA SER A 87 6.32 0.87 3.81
C SER A 87 6.00 2.21 3.14
N ILE A 88 5.41 2.19 1.94
CA ILE A 88 4.95 3.39 1.23
C ILE A 88 3.78 4.05 1.96
N VAL A 89 2.80 3.27 2.43
CA VAL A 89 1.67 3.78 3.23
C VAL A 89 2.17 4.48 4.50
N GLN A 90 3.16 3.88 5.18
CA GLN A 90 3.76 4.51 6.36
C GLN A 90 4.53 5.79 6.00
N SER A 91 5.26 5.78 4.89
CA SER A 91 6.01 6.95 4.42
C SER A 91 5.08 8.12 4.08
N PHE A 92 3.98 7.83 3.39
CA PHE A 92 2.93 8.80 3.11
C PHE A 92 2.37 9.42 4.39
N ALA A 93 1.95 8.59 5.36
CA ALA A 93 1.35 9.07 6.60
C ALA A 93 2.31 9.98 7.39
N LYS A 94 3.59 9.60 7.47
CA LYS A 94 4.66 10.40 8.10
C LYS A 94 4.87 11.73 7.38
N SER A 95 5.05 11.69 6.05
CA SER A 95 5.27 12.90 5.25
C SER A 95 4.08 13.85 5.32
N ARG A 96 2.84 13.33 5.30
CA ARG A 96 1.62 14.15 5.41
C ARG A 96 1.51 14.81 6.78
N SER A 97 1.82 14.08 7.85
CA SER A 97 1.84 14.67 9.20
C SER A 97 2.89 15.79 9.29
N LYS A 98 4.08 15.59 8.73
CA LYS A 98 5.14 16.60 8.73
C LYS A 98 4.75 17.84 7.93
N ALA A 99 4.19 17.66 6.74
CA ALA A 99 3.72 18.76 5.90
C ALA A 99 2.68 19.63 6.61
N SER A 100 1.74 19.01 7.34
CA SER A 100 0.75 19.75 8.13
C SER A 100 1.33 20.56 9.29
N SER A 101 2.59 20.34 9.65
CA SER A 101 3.27 21.03 10.75
C SER A 101 4.27 22.09 10.28
N SER A 102 4.74 22.05 9.04
CA SER A 102 5.89 22.86 8.59
C SER A 102 5.58 23.95 7.56
N ASP A 103 4.55 23.82 6.71
CA ASP A 103 4.32 24.76 5.60
C ASP A 103 2.84 24.76 5.17
N GLY A 104 2.11 25.84 5.48
CA GLY A 104 0.80 26.16 4.90
C GLY A 104 -0.35 25.19 5.22
N GLU A 105 -1.58 25.66 5.03
CA GLU A 105 -2.76 24.79 5.09
C GLU A 105 -2.62 23.71 4.00
N VAL A 106 -2.41 22.45 4.41
CA VAL A 106 -2.57 21.31 3.50
C VAL A 106 -4.00 21.38 3.00
N GLU A 107 -4.19 21.55 1.70
CA GLU A 107 -5.53 21.56 1.12
C GLU A 107 -6.16 20.19 1.34
N VAL A 108 -7.14 20.12 2.24
CA VAL A 108 -7.85 18.87 2.56
C VAL A 108 -9.18 18.88 1.82
N ASN A 109 -9.28 18.05 0.78
CA ASN A 109 -10.57 17.73 0.20
C ASN A 109 -11.32 16.76 1.13
N ILE A 110 -12.04 17.32 2.10
CA ILE A 110 -12.77 16.58 3.14
C ILE A 110 -13.68 15.51 2.53
N LYS A 111 -14.46 15.87 1.50
CA LYS A 111 -15.42 14.96 0.87
C LYS A 111 -14.71 13.77 0.21
N ALA A 112 -13.65 14.02 -0.56
CA ALA A 112 -12.87 12.98 -1.20
C ALA A 112 -12.18 12.06 -0.18
N HIS A 113 -11.57 12.64 0.86
CA HIS A 113 -10.91 11.85 1.90
C HIS A 113 -11.90 11.00 2.72
N ILE A 114 -13.11 11.49 3.02
CA ILE A 114 -14.15 10.67 3.66
C ILE A 114 -14.56 9.51 2.75
N ALA A 115 -14.72 9.76 1.44
CA ALA A 115 -15.03 8.68 0.49
C ALA A 115 -13.91 7.64 0.42
N LEU A 116 -12.65 8.09 0.45
CA LEU A 116 -11.49 7.21 0.48
C LEU A 116 -11.41 6.40 1.78
N ILE A 117 -11.67 7.01 2.94
CA ILE A 117 -11.77 6.30 4.23
C ILE A 117 -12.84 5.20 4.15
N LYS A 118 -14.02 5.50 3.61
CA LYS A 118 -15.08 4.48 3.40
C LYS A 118 -14.58 3.33 2.51
N ALA A 119 -13.91 3.64 1.40
CA ALA A 119 -13.37 2.63 0.49
C ALA A 119 -12.30 1.74 1.16
N ILE A 120 -11.45 2.32 2.01
CA ILE A 120 -10.47 1.58 2.83
C ILE A 120 -11.20 0.62 3.77
N HIS A 121 -12.25 1.08 4.44
CA HIS A 121 -13.02 0.27 5.38
C HIS A 121 -13.77 -0.88 4.70
N GLU A 122 -14.24 -0.71 3.46
CA GLU A 122 -14.79 -1.82 2.66
C GLU A 122 -13.71 -2.86 2.30
N GLU A 123 -12.43 -2.48 2.17
CA GLU A 123 -11.34 -3.45 2.00
C GLU A 123 -10.98 -4.17 3.33
N VAL A 124 -11.16 -3.51 4.49
CA VAL A 124 -10.93 -4.12 5.81
C VAL A 124 -11.82 -5.33 6.06
N LEU A 125 -13.05 -5.31 5.54
CA LEU A 125 -13.97 -6.45 5.62
C LEU A 125 -13.51 -7.67 4.80
N LYS A 126 -12.49 -7.53 3.95
CA LYS A 126 -12.06 -8.58 3.00
C LYS A 126 -10.76 -9.29 3.39
N ASP A 127 -10.07 -8.84 4.44
CA ASP A 127 -8.77 -9.38 4.82
C ASP A 127 -8.53 -9.33 6.34
N GLN A 128 -8.07 -10.46 6.88
CA GLN A 128 -7.74 -10.63 8.30
C GLN A 128 -6.22 -10.68 8.54
N SER A 129 -5.39 -10.34 7.56
CA SER A 129 -3.94 -10.26 7.71
C SER A 129 -3.54 -9.12 8.65
N LYS A 130 -2.62 -9.42 9.57
CA LYS A 130 -2.03 -8.41 10.47
C LYS A 130 -1.34 -7.27 9.70
N VAL A 131 -0.64 -7.60 8.62
CA VAL A 131 0.06 -6.61 7.79
C VAL A 131 -0.93 -5.69 7.09
N PHE A 132 -1.98 -6.27 6.52
CA PHE A 132 -3.04 -5.51 5.87
C PHE A 132 -3.76 -4.59 6.87
N ALA A 133 -4.18 -5.12 8.02
CA ALA A 133 -4.88 -4.35 9.04
C ALA A 133 -4.07 -3.14 9.53
N LYS A 134 -2.76 -3.33 9.75
CA LYS A 134 -1.86 -2.24 10.13
C LYS A 134 -1.72 -1.19 9.03
N ALA A 135 -1.65 -1.62 7.77
CA ALA A 135 -1.62 -0.72 6.61
C ALA A 135 -2.92 0.09 6.49
N ALA A 136 -4.07 -0.58 6.57
CA ALA A 136 -5.38 0.04 6.45
C ALA A 136 -5.65 1.04 7.58
N SER A 137 -5.28 0.67 8.82
CA SER A 137 -5.33 1.54 10.00
C SER A 137 -4.46 2.79 9.78
N THR A 138 -3.20 2.62 9.39
CA THR A 138 -2.27 3.73 9.11
C THR A 138 -2.82 4.67 8.04
N ALA A 139 -3.36 4.12 6.94
CA ALA A 139 -3.94 4.88 5.86
C ALA A 139 -5.18 5.68 6.32
N SER A 140 -6.15 5.00 6.94
CA SER A 140 -7.40 5.61 7.39
C SER A 140 -7.16 6.71 8.44
N LEU A 141 -6.31 6.44 9.43
CA LEU A 141 -5.99 7.42 10.48
C LEU A 141 -5.18 8.61 9.97
N SER A 142 -4.34 8.43 8.94
CA SER A 142 -3.63 9.56 8.32
C SER A 142 -4.61 10.54 7.65
N LEU A 143 -5.66 10.02 7.01
CA LEU A 143 -6.72 10.82 6.39
C LEU A 143 -7.61 11.45 7.46
N ALA A 144 -8.03 10.68 8.45
CA ALA A 144 -8.84 11.16 9.57
C ALA A 144 -8.14 12.30 10.32
N SER A 145 -6.82 12.18 10.56
CA SER A 145 -6.02 13.23 11.18
C SER A 145 -5.98 14.51 10.35
N GLY A 146 -5.85 14.39 9.02
CA GLY A 146 -5.90 15.55 8.12
C GLY A 146 -7.26 16.25 8.15
N ILE A 147 -8.35 15.48 8.04
CA ILE A 147 -9.72 16.02 8.11
C ILE A 147 -9.98 16.68 9.47
N TYR A 148 -9.63 16.01 10.58
CA TYR A 148 -9.90 16.52 11.92
C TYR A 148 -9.15 17.82 12.23
N ARG A 149 -7.91 17.96 11.73
CA ARG A 149 -7.15 19.21 11.85
C ARG A 149 -7.75 20.35 11.03
N ALA A 150 -8.25 20.04 9.83
CA ALA A 150 -8.88 21.03 8.96
C ALA A 150 -10.27 21.46 9.48
N ASP A 151 -11.07 20.52 9.95
CA ASP A 151 -12.41 20.77 10.48
C ASP A 151 -12.81 19.70 11.52
N LYS A 152 -12.75 20.10 12.80
CA LYS A 152 -13.10 19.23 13.94
C LYS A 152 -14.57 18.78 13.92
N SER A 153 -15.47 19.53 13.28
CA SER A 153 -16.90 19.17 13.19
C SER A 153 -17.14 17.89 12.38
N GLN A 154 -16.17 17.49 11.54
CA GLN A 154 -16.25 16.26 10.77
C GLN A 154 -15.98 14.98 11.60
N PHE A 155 -15.58 15.11 12.87
CA PHE A 155 -15.31 13.95 13.73
C PHE A 155 -16.45 12.93 13.74
N GLU A 156 -17.70 13.40 13.89
CA GLU A 156 -18.87 12.51 13.91
C GLU A 156 -19.00 11.71 12.61
N LYS A 157 -18.74 12.34 11.45
CA LYS A 157 -18.81 11.65 10.15
C LYS A 157 -17.73 10.58 10.03
N ILE A 158 -16.52 10.85 10.52
CA ILE A 158 -15.43 9.85 10.54
C ILE A 158 -15.80 8.70 11.48
N GLY A 159 -16.24 9.01 12.70
CA GLY A 159 -16.65 8.02 13.69
C GLY A 159 -17.77 7.11 13.20
N LYS A 160 -18.75 7.66 12.47
CA LYS A 160 -19.81 6.88 11.80
C LYS A 160 -19.26 5.86 10.80
N VAL A 161 -18.14 6.13 10.12
CA VAL A 161 -17.54 5.12 9.22
C VAL A 161 -16.97 3.95 10.01
N TYR A 162 -16.26 4.21 11.12
CA TYR A 162 -15.74 3.14 11.99
C TYR A 162 -16.85 2.31 12.63
N LEU A 163 -17.89 2.98 13.15
CA LEU A 163 -19.06 2.32 13.71
C LEU A 163 -19.80 1.46 12.65
N HIS A 164 -19.94 1.98 11.43
CA HIS A 164 -20.52 1.24 10.30
C HIS A 164 -19.71 -0.03 9.98
N THR A 165 -18.38 0.03 10.02
CA THR A 165 -17.54 -1.17 9.84
C THR A 165 -17.79 -2.20 10.94
N MET A 166 -17.86 -1.77 12.20
CA MET A 166 -18.09 -2.68 13.33
C MET A 166 -19.48 -3.32 13.29
N THR A 167 -20.51 -2.55 12.95
CA THR A 167 -21.89 -3.05 12.81
C THR A 167 -22.04 -4.01 11.64
N LYS A 168 -21.36 -3.76 10.50
CA LYS A 168 -21.27 -4.75 9.40
C LYS A 168 -20.59 -6.04 9.83
N CYS A 169 -19.49 -5.96 10.59
CA CYS A 169 -18.80 -7.15 11.09
C CYS A 169 -19.73 -8.03 11.95
N ASP A 170 -20.52 -7.40 12.81
CA ASP A 170 -21.51 -8.08 13.66
C ASP A 170 -22.65 -8.69 12.82
N ALA A 171 -23.28 -7.90 11.96
CA ALA A 171 -24.41 -8.34 11.15
C ALA A 171 -24.06 -9.45 10.15
N GLU A 172 -22.88 -9.40 9.54
CA GLU A 172 -22.44 -10.34 8.50
C GLU A 172 -21.54 -11.47 9.06
N GLY A 173 -21.21 -11.45 10.35
CA GLY A 173 -20.28 -12.41 10.96
C GLY A 173 -18.84 -12.31 10.45
N VAL A 174 -18.48 -11.18 9.82
CA VAL A 174 -17.15 -10.93 9.25
C VAL A 174 -16.18 -10.56 10.36
N LYS A 175 -15.10 -11.34 10.50
CA LYS A 175 -14.03 -11.02 11.46
C LYS A 175 -13.03 -10.06 10.82
N ILE A 176 -12.60 -9.07 11.60
CA ILE A 176 -11.50 -8.16 11.27
C ILE A 176 -10.42 -8.25 12.35
N GLN A 177 -9.21 -7.79 12.04
CA GLN A 177 -8.15 -7.73 13.05
C GLN A 177 -8.48 -6.70 14.14
N ALA A 178 -8.43 -7.12 15.40
CA ALA A 178 -8.73 -6.26 16.55
C ALA A 178 -7.87 -5.00 16.60
N SER A 179 -6.62 -5.08 16.11
CA SER A 179 -5.71 -3.94 16.05
C SER A 179 -6.27 -2.76 15.27
N PHE A 180 -7.08 -3.02 14.23
CA PHE A 180 -7.70 -1.95 13.44
C PHE A 180 -8.65 -1.09 14.28
N VAL A 181 -9.44 -1.74 15.16
CA VAL A 181 -10.38 -1.03 16.04
C VAL A 181 -9.64 -0.38 17.21
N SER A 182 -8.68 -1.07 17.82
CA SER A 182 -7.93 -0.49 18.94
C SER A 182 -7.12 0.73 18.51
N ASP A 183 -6.53 0.73 17.31
CA ASP A 183 -5.80 1.89 16.78
C ASP A 183 -6.70 3.12 16.65
N TRP A 184 -7.95 2.94 16.20
CA TRP A 184 -8.94 4.02 16.15
C TRP A 184 -9.29 4.56 17.53
N VAL A 185 -9.54 3.68 18.51
CA VAL A 185 -9.84 4.09 19.89
C VAL A 185 -8.66 4.86 20.49
N ASN A 186 -7.44 4.35 20.31
CA ASN A 186 -6.22 5.01 20.78
C ASN A 186 -6.02 6.38 20.11
N TRP A 187 -6.26 6.46 18.81
CA TRP A 187 -6.21 7.72 18.08
C TRP A 187 -7.21 8.73 18.64
N TRP A 188 -8.47 8.33 18.82
CA TRP A 188 -9.52 9.18 19.37
C TRP A 188 -9.16 9.71 20.77
N GLN A 189 -8.68 8.83 21.65
CA GLN A 189 -8.23 9.21 23.00
C GLN A 189 -7.09 10.24 22.95
N SER A 190 -6.13 10.08 22.03
CA SER A 190 -5.01 11.00 21.88
C SER A 190 -5.44 12.43 21.51
N HIS A 191 -6.53 12.59 20.74
CA HIS A 191 -7.06 13.91 20.36
C HIS A 191 -7.87 14.57 21.46
N ILE A 192 -8.58 13.78 22.30
CA ILE A 192 -9.26 14.33 23.49
C ILE A 192 -8.22 14.87 24.48
N ALA A 193 -7.16 14.10 24.75
CA ALA A 193 -6.11 14.52 25.67
C ALA A 193 -5.44 15.84 25.24
N GLN A 194 -5.19 16.00 23.94
CA GLN A 194 -4.63 17.24 23.37
C GLN A 194 -5.61 18.42 23.45
N ALA A 195 -6.92 18.19 23.30
CA ALA A 195 -7.93 19.24 23.44
C ALA A 195 -8.05 19.74 24.88
N GLY A 196 -7.91 18.86 25.88
CA GLY A 196 -7.91 19.23 27.30
C GLY A 196 -6.67 20.03 27.74
N ALA A 197 -5.48 19.66 27.25
CA ALA A 197 -4.23 20.35 27.60
C ALA A 197 -4.14 21.78 27.04
N GLY A 198 -4.76 22.06 25.90
CA GLY A 198 -4.80 23.41 25.31
C GLY A 198 -5.73 24.40 26.03
N GLY A 199 -6.62 23.92 26.90
CA GLY A 199 -7.52 24.75 27.71
C GLY A 199 -6.91 25.22 29.04
N ALA A 200 -5.98 24.46 29.62
CA ALA A 200 -5.40 24.74 30.93
C ALA A 200 -4.23 25.75 30.92
N GLY A 201 -3.88 26.31 29.75
CA GLY A 201 -2.82 27.31 29.58
C GLY A 201 -3.32 28.71 29.22
N LYS A 202 -4.61 28.99 29.44
CA LYS A 202 -5.25 30.27 29.12
C LYS A 202 -6.02 30.91 30.29
N GLU A 203 -5.80 30.45 31.51
CA GLU A 203 -6.27 31.12 32.73
C GLU A 203 -5.09 31.69 33.52
#